data_AF-A0A9P4YAD0-F1
#
_entry.id   AF-A0A9P4YAD0-F1
#
_cell.length_a   1.000
_cell.length_b   1.000
_cell.length_c   1.000
_cell.angle_alpha   90.00
_cell.angle_beta   90.00
_cell.angle_gamma   90.00
#
_symmetry.space_group_name_H-M   'P 1'
#
loop_
_entity.id
_entity.type
_entity.pdbx_description
1 polymer ?
#
loop_
_entity_poly.entity_id
_entity_poly.type
_entity_poly.pdbx_seq_one_letter_code
_entity_poly.pdbx_strand_id
1 'polypeptide(L)'
;MFGKTLVVLALGALAAASPAAVDTRGENEGQVEVYTGTTCQGGVVQTFNWQGSGTTSQCWPVTDIGSYISINNGCTAKLWANSDCTGKSYKVSNNDCNSLEFSAVSIKC
;
A
#
# COMPACT_ATOMS: atom_id res chain seq x y z
N MET A 1 41.74 -22.91 48.67
CA MET A 1 41.48 -22.71 47.23
C MET A 1 40.09 -23.22 46.91
N PHE A 2 39.10 -22.36 46.71
CA PHE A 2 37.84 -22.75 46.05
C PHE A 2 37.40 -21.63 45.11
N GLY A 3 37.06 -22.06 43.90
CA GLY A 3 37.21 -21.30 42.67
C GLY A 3 36.06 -20.35 42.36
N LYS A 4 36.43 -19.36 41.54
CA LYS A 4 35.55 -18.44 40.81
C LYS A 4 34.56 -19.22 39.94
N THR A 5 33.30 -18.82 39.95
CA THR A 5 32.44 -18.96 38.77
C THR A 5 31.57 -17.72 38.65
N LEU A 6 31.93 -16.87 37.69
CA LEU A 6 31.16 -15.72 37.26
C LEU A 6 30.08 -16.25 36.31
N VAL A 7 28.82 -16.15 36.68
CA VAL A 7 27.70 -16.43 35.77
C VAL A 7 27.39 -15.13 35.03
N VAL A 8 27.78 -15.04 33.76
CA VAL A 8 27.40 -13.95 32.86
C VAL A 8 26.08 -14.35 32.19
N LEU A 9 24.98 -13.74 32.64
CA LEU A 9 23.69 -13.82 31.96
C LEU A 9 23.68 -12.80 30.82
N ALA A 10 23.99 -13.25 29.61
CA ALA A 10 23.74 -12.48 28.40
C ALA A 10 22.24 -12.56 28.07
N LEU A 11 21.48 -11.50 28.37
CA LEU A 11 20.13 -11.35 27.85
C LEU A 11 20.21 -10.91 26.39
N GLY A 12 20.07 -11.88 25.48
CA GLY A 12 19.81 -11.61 24.07
C GLY A 12 18.41 -11.02 23.91
N ALA A 13 18.31 -9.80 23.38
CA ALA A 13 17.04 -9.23 22.96
C ALA A 13 16.58 -9.98 21.70
N LEU A 14 15.59 -10.86 21.83
CA LEU A 14 14.86 -11.38 20.68
C LEU A 14 14.03 -10.22 20.11
N ALA A 15 14.47 -9.64 19.00
CA ALA A 15 13.63 -8.77 18.21
C ALA A 15 12.43 -9.60 17.73
N ALA A 16 11.25 -9.34 18.28
CA ALA A 16 10.01 -9.91 17.80
C ALA A 16 9.80 -9.41 16.36
N ALA A 17 10.05 -10.28 15.37
CA ALA A 17 9.65 -10.00 14.02
C ALA A 17 8.12 -9.94 14.00
N SER A 18 7.57 -8.75 13.79
CA SER A 18 6.12 -8.60 13.55
C SER A 18 5.76 -9.48 12.35
N PRO A 19 4.71 -10.31 12.43
CA PRO A 19 4.25 -11.05 11.27
C PRO A 19 3.91 -10.05 10.17
N ALA A 20 4.51 -10.21 9.00
CA ALA A 20 4.07 -9.48 7.82
C ALA A 20 2.59 -9.82 7.61
N ALA A 21 1.75 -8.79 7.45
CA ALA A 21 0.34 -8.99 7.16
C ALA A 21 0.23 -9.85 5.89
N VAL A 22 -0.36 -11.04 6.03
CA VAL A 22 -0.62 -11.92 4.88
C VAL A 22 -1.76 -11.30 4.10
N ASP A 23 -1.49 -10.86 2.87
CA ASP A 23 -2.53 -10.42 1.96
C ASP A 23 -3.39 -11.63 1.57
N THR A 24 -4.64 -11.65 2.02
CA THR A 24 -5.58 -12.76 1.80
C THR A 24 -6.44 -12.59 0.55
N ARG A 25 -6.20 -11.52 -0.21
CA ARG A 25 -6.89 -11.25 -1.47
C ARG A 25 -6.60 -12.32 -2.52
N GLY A 26 -7.66 -12.70 -3.24
CA GLY A 26 -7.60 -13.58 -4.40
C GLY A 26 -6.81 -12.98 -5.57
N GLU A 27 -6.61 -13.78 -6.60
CA GLU A 27 -5.93 -13.33 -7.81
C GLU A 27 -6.76 -12.22 -8.50
N ASN A 28 -6.09 -11.15 -8.91
CA ASN A 28 -6.71 -9.96 -9.54
C ASN A 28 -7.65 -9.16 -8.62
N GLU A 29 -7.36 -9.17 -7.33
CA GLU A 29 -8.03 -8.35 -6.32
C GLU A 29 -7.09 -7.29 -5.76
N GLY A 30 -7.67 -6.19 -5.29
CA GLY A 30 -6.89 -5.18 -4.62
C GLY A 30 -7.69 -4.00 -4.13
N GLN A 31 -6.96 -3.09 -3.51
CA GLN A 31 -7.51 -1.89 -2.90
C GLN A 31 -6.56 -0.70 -3.09
N VAL A 32 -7.14 0.48 -3.26
CA VAL A 32 -6.45 1.76 -3.12
C VAL A 32 -7.17 2.55 -2.05
N GLU A 33 -6.43 2.96 -1.03
CA GLU A 33 -6.87 3.86 0.01
C GLU A 33 -6.26 5.24 -0.22
N VAL A 34 -7.10 6.26 -0.22
CA VAL A 34 -6.71 7.66 -0.42
C VAL A 34 -6.86 8.39 0.90
N TYR A 35 -5.87 9.22 1.22
CA TYR A 35 -5.80 10.02 2.43
C TYR A 35 -5.69 11.49 2.06
N THR A 36 -6.28 12.36 2.88
CA THR A 36 -6.13 13.83 2.76
C THR A 36 -4.77 14.33 3.19
N GLY A 37 -4.07 13.60 4.08
CA GLY A 37 -2.71 13.90 4.52
C GLY A 37 -1.63 13.31 3.61
N THR A 38 -0.38 13.75 3.77
CA THR A 38 0.76 13.29 2.95
C THR A 38 1.47 12.06 3.50
N THR A 39 1.18 11.65 4.73
CA THR A 39 1.89 10.55 5.41
C THR A 39 1.12 9.23 5.44
N CYS A 40 0.01 9.11 4.70
CA CYS A 40 -0.96 8.01 4.82
C CYS A 40 -1.37 7.77 6.28
N GLN A 41 -1.38 8.84 7.06
CA GLN A 41 -1.86 8.88 8.43
C GLN A 41 -3.08 9.79 8.48
N GLY A 42 -4.06 9.39 9.30
CA GLY A 42 -5.39 9.98 9.30
C GLY A 42 -6.40 9.05 8.65
N GLY A 43 -7.69 9.38 8.78
CA GLY A 43 -8.75 8.55 8.21
C GLY A 43 -8.65 8.45 6.69
N VAL A 44 -8.95 7.27 6.16
CA VAL A 44 -9.12 7.06 4.71
C VAL A 44 -10.32 7.88 4.26
N VAL A 45 -10.13 8.73 3.25
CA VAL A 45 -11.21 9.55 2.68
C VAL A 45 -11.88 8.87 1.51
N GLN A 46 -11.17 7.98 0.81
CA GLN A 46 -11.72 7.23 -0.29
C GLN A 46 -11.06 5.86 -0.39
N THR A 47 -11.88 4.85 -0.68
CA THR A 47 -11.40 3.47 -0.88
C THR A 47 -11.95 2.96 -2.20
N PHE A 48 -11.07 2.48 -3.07
CA PHE A 48 -11.42 1.80 -4.30
C PHE A 48 -11.05 0.34 -4.15
N ASN A 49 -12.05 -0.53 -4.16
CA ASN A 49 -11.85 -1.96 -4.23
C ASN A 49 -12.09 -2.42 -5.66
N TRP A 50 -11.29 -3.36 -6.14
CA TRP A 50 -11.55 -4.05 -7.38
C TRP A 50 -11.36 -5.54 -7.20
N GLN A 51 -12.09 -6.26 -8.04
CA GLN A 51 -12.05 -7.70 -8.14
C GLN A 51 -12.39 -8.01 -9.59
N GLY A 52 -11.48 -8.66 -10.31
CA GLY A 52 -11.79 -9.14 -11.65
C GLY A 52 -10.58 -9.50 -12.48
N SER A 53 -10.70 -10.60 -13.22
CA SER A 53 -9.81 -10.97 -14.32
C SER A 53 -10.29 -10.26 -15.59
N GLY A 54 -9.56 -9.27 -16.10
CA GLY A 54 -10.04 -8.56 -17.28
C GLY A 54 -9.11 -7.44 -17.75
N THR A 55 -8.79 -7.48 -19.04
CA THR A 55 -7.86 -6.57 -19.73
C THR A 55 -8.31 -5.11 -19.82
N THR A 56 -9.53 -4.79 -19.35
CA THR A 56 -10.13 -3.46 -19.49
C THR A 56 -9.72 -2.59 -18.32
N SER A 57 -9.08 -1.46 -18.64
CA SER A 57 -8.69 -0.49 -17.63
C SER A 57 -9.94 0.18 -17.06
N GLN A 58 -10.24 -0.05 -15.79
CA GLN A 58 -11.26 0.73 -15.08
C GLN A 58 -10.64 2.06 -14.64
N CYS A 59 -11.37 3.16 -14.75
CA CYS A 59 -10.94 4.50 -14.36
C CYS A 59 -11.85 5.04 -13.26
N TRP A 60 -11.28 5.47 -12.15
CA TRP A 60 -11.99 6.10 -11.05
C TRP A 60 -11.44 7.49 -10.78
N PRO A 61 -12.26 8.55 -10.90
CA PRO A 61 -11.88 9.86 -10.44
C PRO A 61 -11.77 9.89 -8.92
N VAL A 62 -10.84 10.69 -8.42
CA VAL A 62 -10.58 10.89 -6.99
C VAL A 62 -10.68 12.37 -6.68
N THR A 63 -11.21 12.68 -5.50
CA THR A 63 -11.37 14.04 -4.98
C THR A 63 -10.66 14.11 -3.63
N ASP A 64 -9.86 15.17 -3.41
CA ASP A 64 -9.07 15.42 -2.19
C ASP A 64 -7.94 14.42 -1.91
N ILE A 65 -6.72 14.75 -2.33
CA ILE A 65 -5.57 13.83 -2.30
C ILE A 65 -4.33 14.46 -1.67
N GLY A 66 -3.84 13.82 -0.60
CA GLY A 66 -2.50 14.05 -0.07
C GLY A 66 -1.57 12.84 -0.21
N SER A 67 -2.09 11.62 -0.06
CA SER A 67 -1.31 10.38 -0.21
C SER A 67 -2.19 9.16 -0.46
N TYR A 68 -1.57 8.05 -0.86
CA TYR A 68 -2.26 6.79 -1.13
C TYR A 68 -1.47 5.57 -0.65
N ILE A 69 -2.22 4.51 -0.31
CA ILE A 69 -1.70 3.14 -0.14
C ILE A 69 -2.44 2.27 -1.15
N SER A 70 -1.71 1.42 -1.85
CA SER A 70 -2.29 0.47 -2.77
C SER A 70 -1.80 -0.93 -2.53
N ILE A 71 -2.70 -1.86 -2.69
CA ILE A 71 -2.40 -3.28 -2.61
C ILE A 71 -2.99 -3.90 -3.86
N ASN A 72 -2.13 -4.20 -4.84
CA ASN A 72 -2.51 -4.84 -6.09
C ASN A 72 -2.04 -6.29 -6.11
N ASN A 73 -2.96 -7.24 -6.07
CA ASN A 73 -2.61 -8.64 -6.29
C ASN A 73 -2.85 -9.01 -7.76
N GLY A 74 -1.78 -9.11 -8.56
CA GLY A 74 -1.87 -9.50 -9.98
C GLY A 74 -2.23 -8.40 -10.98
N CYS A 75 -2.72 -7.24 -10.52
CA CYS A 75 -3.12 -6.12 -11.38
C CYS A 75 -2.06 -4.99 -11.41
N THR A 76 -2.12 -4.16 -12.46
CA THR A 76 -1.37 -2.89 -12.53
C THR A 76 -2.30 -1.71 -12.24
N ALA A 77 -2.03 -1.00 -11.14
CA ALA A 77 -2.62 0.32 -10.88
C ALA A 77 -1.73 1.46 -11.40
N LYS A 78 -2.38 2.50 -11.91
CA LYS A 78 -1.77 3.78 -12.29
C LYS A 78 -2.56 4.93 -11.72
N LEU A 79 -1.87 6.01 -11.38
CA LEU A 79 -2.44 7.29 -11.00
C LEU A 79 -2.30 8.25 -12.18
N TRP A 80 -3.28 9.13 -12.35
CA TRP A 80 -3.35 10.06 -13.46
C TRP A 80 -3.54 11.49 -12.98
N ALA A 81 -2.89 12.44 -13.66
CA ALA A 81 -3.03 13.86 -13.35
C ALA A 81 -4.45 14.38 -13.61
N ASN A 82 -5.15 13.83 -14.60
CA ASN A 82 -6.52 14.21 -14.96
C ASN A 82 -7.54 13.18 -14.48
N SER A 83 -8.77 13.63 -14.20
CA SER A 83 -9.84 12.82 -13.63
C SER A 83 -10.46 11.79 -14.58
N ASP A 84 -10.14 11.87 -15.87
CA ASP A 84 -10.58 10.98 -16.95
C ASP A 84 -9.52 9.91 -17.30
N CYS A 85 -8.52 9.72 -16.44
CA CYS A 85 -7.39 8.82 -16.67
C CYS A 85 -6.59 9.14 -17.95
N THR A 86 -6.40 10.42 -18.22
CA THR A 86 -5.56 10.91 -19.32
C THR A 86 -4.37 11.71 -18.82
N GLY A 87 -3.44 12.02 -19.73
CA GLY A 87 -2.27 12.84 -19.44
C GLY A 87 -1.14 12.08 -18.75
N LYS A 88 -0.42 12.77 -17.84
CA LYS A 88 0.71 12.16 -17.12
C LYS A 88 0.21 11.08 -16.16
N SER A 89 0.90 9.95 -16.15
CA SER A 89 0.57 8.82 -15.28
C SER A 89 1.77 8.33 -14.48
N TYR A 90 1.51 7.81 -13.29
CA TYR A 90 2.50 7.20 -12.41
C TYR A 90 2.08 5.78 -12.08
N LYS A 91 2.99 4.81 -12.22
CA LYS A 91 2.72 3.43 -11.81
C LYS A 91 2.75 3.36 -10.29
N VAL A 92 1.75 2.71 -9.72
CA VAL A 92 1.64 2.50 -8.28
C VAL A 92 2.53 1.32 -7.86
N SER A 93 3.37 1.52 -6.84
CA SER A 93 4.01 0.43 -6.12
C SER A 93 3.10 -0.09 -5.00
N ASN A 94 3.15 -1.39 -4.74
CA ASN A 94 2.35 -2.00 -3.69
C ASN A 94 2.94 -1.72 -2.31
N ASN A 95 2.05 -1.56 -1.32
CA ASN A 95 2.34 -1.52 0.11
C ASN A 95 3.24 -0.37 0.59
N ASP A 96 3.45 0.66 -0.24
CA ASP A 96 4.17 1.86 0.14
C ASP A 96 3.23 3.06 0.25
N CYS A 97 3.39 3.85 1.31
CA CYS A 97 2.76 5.16 1.40
C CYS A 97 3.45 6.14 0.47
N ASN A 98 2.69 6.71 -0.47
CA ASN A 98 3.22 7.67 -1.42
C ASN A 98 2.40 8.96 -1.37
N SER A 99 3.09 10.09 -1.18
CA SER A 99 2.49 11.42 -1.31
C SER A 99 2.65 11.92 -2.74
N LEU A 100 1.56 11.90 -3.48
CA LEU A 100 1.51 12.38 -4.85
C LEU A 100 0.12 12.96 -5.10
N GLU A 101 0.06 14.12 -5.74
CA GLU A 101 -1.20 14.66 -6.25
C GLU A 101 -1.58 13.95 -7.55
N PHE A 102 -2.80 13.43 -7.60
CA PHE A 102 -3.41 12.84 -8.80
C PHE A 102 -4.90 13.21 -8.83
N SER A 103 -5.61 12.83 -9.89
CA SER A 103 -7.05 13.10 -10.06
C SER A 103 -7.84 11.87 -10.52
N ALA A 104 -7.16 10.80 -10.94
CA ALA A 104 -7.78 9.50 -11.16
C ALA A 104 -6.86 8.32 -10.87
N VAL A 105 -7.45 7.17 -10.60
CA VAL A 105 -6.80 5.87 -10.52
C VAL A 105 -7.32 5.01 -11.66
N SER A 106 -6.42 4.34 -12.40
CA SER A 106 -6.82 3.30 -13.33
C SER A 106 -6.22 1.96 -12.97
N ILE A 107 -6.99 0.89 -13.10
CA ILE A 107 -6.53 -0.46 -12.79
C ILE A 107 -6.78 -1.38 -13.96
N LYS A 108 -5.75 -2.16 -14.28
CA LYS A 108 -5.77 -3.17 -15.33
C LYS A 108 -5.25 -4.49 -14.79
N CYS A 109 -6.15 -5.47 -14.78
CA CYS A 109 -5.86 -6.88 -14.68
C CYS A 109 -6.08 -7.48 -16.10
#